data_AF-A0A9X4QZX7-F1
#
_entry.id   AF-A0A9X4QZX7-F1
#
_cell.length_a   1.000
_cell.length_b   1.000
_cell.length_c   1.000
_cell.angle_alpha   90.00
_cell.angle_beta   90.00
_cell.angle_gamma   90.00
#
_symmetry.space_group_name_H-M   'P 1'
#
loop_
_entity.id
_entity.type
_entity.pdbx_description
1 polymer ?
#
loop_
_entity_poly.entity_id
_entity_poly.type
_entity_poly.pdbx_seq_one_letter_code
_entity_poly.pdbx_strand_id
1 'polypeptide(L)'
;MTNQTKDKLKLNLQHFAEGGEPQDPPTPQDPTTDPKDPEPTDDTFTSSQVDSKVSKAVEKALQKKKQEHQQELEDAKAEARKQAESYAKLTEKEKRDKELSDREKQLADKERELNLRHLKADVETDLKDNDLPAEFADTLVTLEDNEKIKEAIQGIKEQFDAAVQAQVKEVTRQGTPASNSSSFTNKSKGSNSIQEMARNARIIK
;
A
#
# COMPACT_ATOMS: atom_id res chain seq x y z
N MET A 1 28.10 16.87 18.26
CA MET A 1 26.94 17.28 17.43
C MET A 1 25.94 18.02 18.30
N THR A 2 25.39 19.11 17.75
CA THR A 2 24.08 19.74 18.04
C THR A 2 23.80 20.28 19.45
N ASN A 3 24.14 21.57 19.60
CA ASN A 3 23.68 22.47 20.65
C ASN A 3 22.15 22.63 20.62
N GLN A 4 21.51 22.53 21.78
CA GLN A 4 20.14 22.98 22.01
C GLN A 4 20.08 24.51 21.92
N THR A 5 19.40 25.03 20.91
CA THR A 5 18.97 26.43 20.85
C THR A 5 17.80 26.61 21.82
N LYS A 6 18.12 26.96 23.07
CA LYS A 6 17.16 27.64 23.94
C LYS A 6 17.02 29.06 23.42
N ASP A 7 16.00 29.30 22.61
CA ASP A 7 15.54 30.64 22.25
C ASP A 7 15.09 31.38 23.52
N LYS A 8 16.07 31.99 24.21
CA LYS A 8 15.82 33.02 25.20
C LYS A 8 15.40 34.27 24.45
N LEU A 9 14.10 34.56 24.46
CA LEU A 9 13.55 35.85 24.07
C LEU A 9 14.41 36.96 24.71
N LYS A 10 14.99 37.84 23.88
CA LYS A 10 15.63 39.07 24.33
C LYS A 10 14.53 40.04 24.78
N LEU A 11 14.28 40.06 26.09
CA LEU A 11 13.42 41.04 26.73
C LEU A 11 14.11 42.42 26.65
N ASN A 12 13.54 43.34 25.89
CA ASN A 12 13.98 44.74 25.85
C ASN A 12 13.52 45.45 27.13
N LEU A 13 14.35 45.37 28.18
CA LEU A 13 14.10 45.97 29.49
C LEU A 13 14.32 47.50 29.51
N GLN A 14 14.77 48.10 28.40
CA GLN A 14 15.06 49.54 28.30
C GLN A 14 13.81 50.44 28.14
N HIS A 15 12.61 49.87 28.16
CA HIS A 15 11.38 50.66 28.18
C HIS A 15 10.78 50.85 29.58
N PHE A 16 11.45 50.35 30.64
CA PHE A 16 10.95 50.42 32.02
C PHE A 16 11.88 51.10 33.03
N ALA A 17 13.08 51.53 32.63
CA ALA A 17 13.95 52.32 33.49
C ALA A 17 14.68 53.39 32.67
N GLU A 18 14.66 54.62 33.18
CA GLU A 18 15.67 55.65 32.95
C GLU A 18 15.48 56.57 31.71
N GLY A 19 14.75 57.67 31.94
CA GLY A 19 14.93 58.91 31.18
C GLY A 19 15.69 59.92 32.05
N GLY A 20 17.00 60.02 31.84
CA GLY A 20 17.90 61.02 32.42
C GLY A 20 19.10 61.30 31.51
N GLU A 21 19.12 62.52 30.96
CA GLU A 21 20.15 63.36 30.25
C GLU A 21 21.66 63.01 30.44
N PRO A 22 22.61 63.36 29.50
CA PRO A 22 22.96 64.77 29.17
C PRO A 22 23.54 65.17 27.76
N GLN A 23 23.24 66.43 27.35
CA GLN A 23 24.06 67.53 26.72
C GLN A 23 24.55 67.59 25.23
N ASP A 24 23.97 68.55 24.46
CA ASP A 24 24.48 69.74 23.66
C ASP A 24 25.67 69.73 22.64
N PRO A 25 25.84 70.72 21.69
CA PRO A 25 24.98 71.78 21.08
C PRO A 25 25.06 71.87 19.50
N PRO A 26 24.33 72.77 18.76
CA PRO A 26 24.81 74.15 18.45
C PRO A 26 23.73 75.25 18.28
N THR A 27 24.14 76.52 18.44
CA THR A 27 23.46 77.84 18.26
C THR A 27 23.62 78.40 16.82
N PRO A 28 23.17 79.63 16.45
CA PRO A 28 21.95 80.42 16.75
C PRO A 28 21.28 81.04 15.48
N GLN A 29 19.97 81.36 15.49
CA GLN A 29 19.41 82.52 14.76
C GLN A 29 17.99 82.90 15.20
N ASP A 30 17.88 84.12 15.73
CA ASP A 30 16.68 84.95 16.01
C ASP A 30 15.98 85.36 14.67
N PRO A 31 14.70 85.83 14.62
CA PRO A 31 14.25 86.96 15.44
C PRO A 31 12.80 86.90 15.98
N THR A 32 12.66 87.39 17.23
CA THR A 32 11.62 88.32 17.74
C THR A 32 10.13 88.03 17.49
N THR A 33 9.36 87.89 18.57
CA THR A 33 8.20 88.77 18.93
C THR A 33 7.49 88.24 20.19
N ASP A 34 7.61 88.99 21.29
CA ASP A 34 6.65 88.99 22.43
C ASP A 34 5.51 89.97 22.10
N PRO A 35 4.36 90.02 22.81
CA PRO A 35 3.94 89.19 23.95
C PRO A 35 2.46 88.73 23.90
N LYS A 36 2.15 87.56 24.49
CA LYS A 36 0.83 87.37 25.13
C LYS A 36 0.85 86.20 26.11
N ASP A 37 0.93 86.52 27.40
CA ASP A 37 0.48 85.66 28.49
C ASP A 37 -0.91 85.08 28.17
N PRO A 38 -1.09 83.75 28.17
CA PRO A 38 -2.30 83.15 28.67
C PRO A 38 -2.12 82.89 30.18
N GLU A 39 -2.95 83.54 30.98
CA GLU A 39 -3.09 83.25 32.40
C GLU A 39 -3.11 81.72 32.67
N PRO A 40 -2.42 81.22 33.72
CA PRO A 40 -2.68 79.88 34.20
C PRO A 40 -4.05 79.89 34.85
N THR A 41 -5.06 79.35 34.16
CA THR A 41 -6.32 78.97 34.80
C THR A 41 -5.99 77.79 35.72
N ASP A 42 -5.70 78.11 36.98
CA ASP A 42 -5.57 77.17 38.08
C ASP A 42 -6.96 76.58 38.38
N ASP A 43 -7.37 75.63 37.53
CA ASP A 43 -8.52 74.76 37.80
C ASP A 43 -8.13 73.82 38.95
N THR A 44 -8.15 74.35 40.18
CA THR A 44 -8.04 73.59 41.41
C THR A 44 -9.29 72.71 41.56
N PHE A 45 -9.24 71.53 40.94
CA PHE A 45 -10.28 70.52 41.12
C PHE A 45 -10.38 70.17 42.60
N THR A 46 -11.56 70.38 43.19
CA THR A 46 -11.84 69.89 44.55
C THR A 46 -11.71 68.37 44.59
N SER A 47 -11.21 67.79 45.70
CA SER A 47 -10.99 66.33 45.81
C SER A 47 -12.22 65.49 45.42
N SER A 48 -13.43 66.02 45.63
CA SER A 48 -14.68 65.36 45.24
C SER A 48 -14.89 65.25 43.71
N GLN A 49 -14.44 66.23 42.92
CA GLN A 49 -14.55 66.18 41.47
C GLN A 49 -13.54 65.19 40.84
N VAL A 50 -12.35 65.08 41.44
CA VAL A 50 -11.35 64.08 41.04
C VAL A 50 -11.87 62.68 41.31
N ASP A 51 -12.42 62.44 42.51
CA ASP A 51 -12.94 61.12 42.93
C ASP A 51 -14.11 60.64 42.05
N SER A 52 -14.99 61.56 41.64
CA SER A 52 -16.08 61.25 40.69
C SER A 52 -15.59 60.91 39.28
N LYS A 53 -14.57 61.64 38.76
CA LYS A 53 -13.95 61.34 37.46
C LYS A 53 -13.21 59.99 37.49
N VAL A 54 -12.50 59.69 38.57
CA VAL A 54 -11.82 58.40 38.78
C VAL A 54 -12.83 57.26 38.85
N SER A 55 -13.91 57.40 39.63
CA SER A 55 -14.96 56.39 39.75
C SER A 55 -15.61 56.05 38.40
N LYS A 56 -15.96 57.07 37.61
CA LYS A 56 -16.50 56.89 36.25
C LYS A 56 -15.50 56.23 35.31
N ALA A 57 -14.22 56.57 35.40
CA ALA A 57 -13.17 55.96 34.58
C ALA A 57 -12.98 54.47 34.92
N VAL A 58 -12.99 54.13 36.21
CA VAL A 58 -12.89 52.75 36.70
C VAL A 58 -14.10 51.92 36.29
N GLU A 59 -15.30 52.46 36.43
CA GLU A 59 -16.54 51.77 36.06
C GLU A 59 -16.60 51.50 34.55
N LYS A 60 -16.19 52.48 33.73
CA LYS A 60 -16.06 52.33 32.27
C LYS A 60 -14.99 51.31 31.90
N ALA A 61 -13.85 51.28 32.58
CA ALA A 61 -12.80 50.29 32.37
C ALA A 61 -13.27 48.87 32.76
N LEU A 62 -13.99 48.73 33.87
CA LEU A 62 -14.59 47.47 34.31
C LEU A 62 -15.65 46.97 33.32
N GLN A 63 -16.49 47.86 32.81
CA GLN A 63 -17.51 47.52 31.82
C GLN A 63 -16.87 47.06 30.50
N LYS A 64 -15.83 47.79 30.04
CA LYS A 64 -15.07 47.41 28.85
C LYS A 64 -14.39 46.04 29.03
N LYS A 65 -13.73 45.81 30.17
CA LYS A 65 -13.09 44.53 30.50
C LYS A 65 -14.10 43.37 30.55
N LYS A 66 -15.28 43.59 31.13
CA LYS A 66 -16.35 42.57 31.16
C LYS A 66 -16.86 42.23 29.77
N GLN A 67 -16.99 43.24 28.90
CA GLN A 67 -17.44 43.07 27.53
C GLN A 67 -16.40 42.35 26.67
N GLU A 68 -15.13 42.74 26.77
CA GLU A 68 -14.00 42.06 26.11
C GLU A 68 -13.91 40.59 26.58
N HIS A 69 -14.01 40.34 27.89
CA HIS A 69 -14.00 38.98 28.43
C HIS A 69 -15.22 38.15 27.98
N GLN A 70 -16.40 38.76 27.85
CA GLN A 70 -17.57 38.06 27.31
C GLN A 70 -17.41 37.72 25.82
N GLN A 71 -16.86 38.64 25.02
CA GLN A 71 -16.54 38.36 23.62
C GLN A 71 -15.53 37.24 23.50
N GLU A 72 -14.44 37.28 24.27
CA GLU A 72 -13.42 36.24 24.26
C GLU A 72 -13.98 34.86 24.66
N LEU A 73 -14.90 34.81 25.63
CA LEU A 73 -15.59 33.56 25.99
C LEU A 73 -16.53 33.05 24.90
N GLU A 74 -17.25 33.94 24.21
CA GLU A 74 -18.13 33.54 23.10
C GLU A 74 -17.33 33.10 21.87
N ASP A 75 -16.24 33.79 21.55
CA ASP A 75 -15.31 33.41 20.49
C ASP A 75 -14.66 32.05 20.77
N ALA A 76 -14.18 31.83 22.01
CA ALA A 76 -13.62 30.55 22.43
C ALA A 76 -14.65 29.40 22.34
N LYS A 77 -15.92 29.64 22.69
CA LYS A 77 -16.99 28.65 22.52
C LYS A 77 -17.27 28.37 21.04
N ALA A 78 -17.28 29.40 20.20
CA ALA A 78 -17.52 29.26 18.77
C ALA A 78 -16.40 28.46 18.10
N GLU A 79 -15.14 28.75 18.44
CA GLU A 79 -13.99 27.98 17.96
C GLU A 79 -14.02 26.53 18.46
N ALA A 80 -14.31 26.29 19.73
CA ALA A 80 -14.42 24.94 20.29
C ALA A 80 -15.51 24.12 19.58
N ARG A 81 -16.67 24.73 19.28
CA ARG A 81 -17.75 24.08 18.51
C ARG A 81 -17.29 23.76 17.08
N LYS A 82 -16.66 24.72 16.40
CA LYS A 82 -16.15 24.53 15.03
C LYS A 82 -15.10 23.42 14.96
N GLN A 83 -14.19 23.35 15.94
CA GLN A 83 -13.19 22.29 16.02
C GLN A 83 -13.84 20.92 16.30
N ALA A 84 -14.80 20.86 17.22
CA ALA A 84 -15.53 19.63 17.52
C ALA A 84 -16.31 19.10 16.30
N GLU A 85 -17.01 20.00 15.58
CA GLU A 85 -17.70 19.64 14.34
C GLU A 85 -16.74 19.18 13.24
N SER A 86 -15.58 19.84 13.10
CA SER A 86 -14.55 19.42 12.14
C SER A 86 -14.01 18.04 12.49
N TYR A 87 -13.72 17.78 13.76
CA TYR A 87 -13.26 16.47 14.23
C TYR A 87 -14.31 15.38 14.01
N ALA A 88 -15.57 15.67 14.31
CA ALA A 88 -16.68 14.74 14.07
C ALA A 88 -16.81 14.40 12.59
N LYS A 89 -16.78 15.42 11.71
CA LYS A 89 -16.83 15.25 10.25
C LYS A 89 -15.65 14.44 9.72
N LEU A 90 -14.44 14.69 10.21
CA LEU A 90 -13.23 13.92 9.88
C LEU A 90 -13.39 12.46 10.30
N THR A 91 -13.83 12.21 11.53
CA THR A 91 -14.02 10.85 12.06
C THR A 91 -15.09 10.07 11.27
N GLU A 92 -16.19 10.71 10.89
CA GLU A 92 -17.22 10.09 10.04
C GLU A 92 -16.73 9.80 8.63
N LYS A 93 -15.93 10.71 8.05
CA LYS A 93 -15.34 10.53 6.73
C LYS A 93 -14.36 9.36 6.74
N GLU A 94 -13.44 9.32 7.70
CA GLU A 94 -12.47 8.22 7.84
C GLU A 94 -13.15 6.87 8.04
N LYS A 95 -14.24 6.82 8.83
CA LYS A 95 -15.05 5.60 8.98
C LYS A 95 -15.68 5.16 7.65
N ARG A 96 -16.28 6.09 6.90
CA ARG A 96 -16.86 5.79 5.58
C ARG A 96 -15.79 5.34 4.58
N ASP A 97 -14.66 6.02 4.53
CA ASP A 97 -13.57 5.68 3.61
C ASP A 97 -13.00 4.29 3.93
N LYS A 98 -12.88 3.95 5.23
CA LYS A 98 -12.50 2.60 5.65
C LYS A 98 -13.54 1.55 5.28
N GLU A 99 -14.82 1.81 5.51
CA GLU A 99 -15.90 0.90 5.13
C GLU A 99 -15.96 0.66 3.62
N LEU A 100 -15.76 1.72 2.82
CA LEU A 100 -15.64 1.62 1.37
C LEU A 100 -14.42 0.81 0.96
N SER A 101 -13.24 1.10 1.53
CA SER A 101 -12.02 0.34 1.24
C SER A 101 -12.14 -1.13 1.62
N ASP A 102 -12.73 -1.45 2.76
CA ASP A 102 -12.96 -2.82 3.20
C ASP A 102 -13.95 -3.53 2.26
N ARG A 103 -15.00 -2.83 1.80
CA ARG A 103 -15.94 -3.34 0.81
C ARG A 103 -15.29 -3.57 -0.55
N GLU A 104 -14.45 -2.65 -1.03
CA GLU A 104 -13.71 -2.78 -2.27
C GLU A 104 -12.74 -3.96 -2.22
N LYS A 105 -12.03 -4.15 -1.09
CA LYS A 105 -11.19 -5.33 -0.88
C LYS A 105 -11.99 -6.62 -0.92
N GLN A 106 -13.13 -6.67 -0.22
CA GLN A 106 -14.00 -7.85 -0.24
C GLN A 106 -14.54 -8.15 -1.65
N LEU A 107 -14.83 -7.13 -2.45
CA LEU A 107 -15.24 -7.29 -3.84
C LEU A 107 -14.08 -7.78 -4.70
N ALA A 108 -12.90 -7.18 -4.59
CA ALA A 108 -11.71 -7.58 -5.33
C ALA A 108 -11.27 -9.01 -4.99
N ASP A 109 -11.37 -9.42 -3.72
CA ASP A 109 -11.05 -10.78 -3.30
C ASP A 109 -12.04 -11.80 -3.86
N LYS A 110 -13.34 -11.48 -3.86
CA LYS A 110 -14.37 -12.31 -4.49
C LYS A 110 -14.18 -12.40 -6.00
N GLU A 111 -13.85 -11.28 -6.65
CA GLU A 111 -13.61 -11.26 -8.09
C GLU A 111 -12.37 -12.08 -8.44
N ARG A 112 -11.29 -11.98 -7.65
CA ARG A 112 -10.11 -12.82 -7.81
C ARG A 112 -10.44 -14.30 -7.61
N GLU A 113 -11.21 -14.65 -6.58
CA GLU A 113 -11.61 -16.03 -6.32
C GLU A 113 -12.47 -16.58 -7.47
N LEU A 114 -13.41 -15.78 -7.99
CA LEU A 114 -14.22 -16.18 -9.15
C LEU A 114 -13.38 -16.34 -10.40
N ASN A 115 -12.46 -15.43 -10.68
CA ASN A 115 -11.56 -15.52 -11.83
C ASN A 115 -10.63 -16.74 -11.73
N LEU A 116 -10.08 -17.00 -10.55
CA LEU A 116 -9.28 -18.20 -10.29
C LEU A 116 -10.10 -19.48 -10.47
N ARG A 117 -11.35 -19.50 -9.98
CA ARG A 117 -12.25 -20.64 -10.14
C ARG A 117 -12.62 -20.86 -11.62
N HIS A 118 -12.88 -19.79 -12.36
CA HIS A 118 -13.15 -19.87 -13.79
C HIS A 118 -11.92 -20.40 -14.54
N LEU A 119 -10.75 -19.81 -14.31
CA LEU A 119 -9.49 -20.25 -14.89
C LEU A 119 -9.21 -21.72 -14.56
N LYS A 120 -9.43 -22.15 -13.32
CA LYS A 120 -9.29 -23.55 -12.91
C LYS A 120 -10.22 -24.46 -13.70
N ALA A 121 -11.49 -24.10 -13.87
CA ALA A 121 -12.44 -24.91 -14.63
C ALA A 121 -12.03 -25.05 -16.11
N ASP A 122 -11.53 -23.96 -16.71
CA ASP A 122 -11.03 -23.97 -18.09
C ASP A 122 -9.80 -24.91 -18.20
N VAL A 123 -8.84 -24.76 -17.29
CA VAL A 123 -7.63 -25.58 -17.26
C VAL A 123 -7.94 -27.05 -16.97
N GLU A 124 -8.88 -27.36 -16.08
CA GLU A 124 -9.35 -28.73 -15.86
C GLU A 124 -9.98 -29.34 -17.11
N THR A 125 -10.68 -28.54 -17.91
CA THR A 125 -11.29 -28.97 -19.17
C THR A 125 -10.19 -29.24 -20.20
N ASP A 126 -9.27 -28.30 -20.38
CA ASP A 126 -8.11 -28.45 -21.28
C ASP A 126 -7.25 -29.67 -20.92
N LEU A 127 -7.02 -29.93 -19.62
CA LEU A 127 -6.29 -31.11 -19.17
C LEU A 127 -7.02 -32.41 -19.52
N LYS A 128 -8.34 -32.47 -19.29
CA LYS A 128 -9.15 -33.65 -19.62
C LYS A 128 -9.17 -33.91 -21.13
N ASP A 129 -9.27 -32.87 -21.94
CA ASP A 129 -9.23 -32.98 -23.41
C ASP A 129 -7.88 -33.49 -23.92
N ASN A 130 -6.81 -33.31 -23.13
CA ASN A 130 -5.46 -33.80 -23.42
C ASN A 130 -5.13 -35.13 -22.71
N ASP A 131 -6.12 -35.82 -22.13
CA ASP A 131 -5.96 -37.07 -21.36
C ASP A 131 -5.01 -36.94 -20.14
N LEU A 132 -4.91 -35.74 -19.57
CA LEU A 132 -4.08 -35.45 -18.41
C LEU A 132 -4.91 -35.38 -17.11
N PRO A 133 -4.34 -35.80 -15.96
CA PRO A 133 -4.97 -35.68 -14.65
C PRO A 133 -5.37 -34.23 -14.28
N ALA A 134 -6.61 -34.06 -13.82
CA ALA A 134 -7.14 -32.78 -13.35
C ALA A 134 -6.41 -32.24 -12.11
N GLU A 135 -5.66 -33.07 -11.37
CA GLU A 135 -4.83 -32.65 -10.24
C GLU A 135 -3.74 -31.64 -10.65
N PHE A 136 -3.32 -31.65 -11.92
CA PHE A 136 -2.37 -30.67 -12.44
C PHE A 136 -2.97 -29.26 -12.53
N ALA A 137 -4.30 -29.13 -12.58
CA ALA A 137 -4.96 -27.82 -12.72
C ALA A 137 -4.59 -26.88 -11.57
N ASP A 138 -4.58 -27.36 -10.32
CA ASP A 138 -4.24 -26.55 -9.15
C ASP A 138 -2.81 -25.99 -9.22
N THR A 139 -1.88 -26.77 -9.76
CA THR A 139 -0.49 -26.31 -9.95
C THR A 139 -0.36 -25.34 -11.12
N LEU A 140 -1.09 -25.57 -12.21
CA LEU A 140 -0.99 -24.76 -13.42
C LEU A 140 -1.68 -23.39 -13.28
N VAL A 141 -2.81 -23.33 -12.58
CA VAL A 141 -3.55 -22.08 -12.31
C VAL A 141 -2.70 -21.05 -11.55
N THR A 142 -1.66 -21.48 -10.81
CA THR A 142 -0.71 -20.56 -10.14
C THR A 142 0.11 -19.71 -11.10
N LEU A 143 0.18 -20.08 -12.38
CA LEU A 143 0.89 -19.31 -13.40
C LEU A 143 0.12 -18.04 -13.81
N GLU A 144 -1.16 -17.91 -13.42
CA GLU A 144 -2.07 -16.77 -13.70
C GLU A 144 -2.10 -16.31 -15.17
N ASP A 145 -1.60 -17.14 -16.09
CA ASP A 145 -1.38 -16.79 -17.49
C ASP A 145 -1.80 -17.98 -18.36
N ASN A 146 -2.88 -17.78 -19.13
CA ASN A 146 -3.50 -18.83 -19.93
C ASN A 146 -2.56 -19.40 -21.00
N GLU A 147 -1.67 -18.58 -21.57
CA GLU A 147 -0.74 -19.02 -22.62
C GLU A 147 0.36 -19.90 -22.03
N LYS A 148 0.91 -19.51 -20.86
CA LYS A 148 1.89 -20.34 -20.14
C LYS A 148 1.29 -21.65 -19.66
N ILE A 149 0.02 -21.64 -19.26
CA ILE A 149 -0.68 -22.86 -18.85
C ILE A 149 -0.81 -23.81 -20.04
N LYS A 150 -1.22 -23.33 -21.21
CA LYS A 150 -1.29 -24.16 -22.43
C LYS A 150 0.07 -24.73 -22.84
N GLU A 151 1.12 -23.93 -22.81
CA GLU A 151 2.49 -24.39 -23.09
C GLU A 151 2.93 -25.48 -22.10
N ALA A 152 2.66 -25.28 -20.81
CA ALA A 152 2.94 -26.28 -19.79
C ALA A 152 2.13 -27.58 -19.99
N ILE A 153 0.84 -27.48 -20.35
CA ILE A 153 -0.01 -28.65 -20.67
C ILE A 153 0.60 -29.44 -21.84
N GLN A 154 1.00 -28.75 -22.92
CA GLN A 154 1.62 -29.40 -24.07
C GLN A 154 2.94 -30.08 -23.70
N GLY A 155 3.81 -29.40 -22.96
CA GLY A 155 5.08 -29.96 -22.50
C GLY A 155 4.89 -31.19 -21.59
N ILE A 156 3.93 -31.14 -20.66
CA ILE A 156 3.58 -32.28 -19.80
C ILE A 156 3.06 -33.43 -20.65
N LYS A 157 2.15 -33.16 -21.60
CA LYS A 157 1.57 -34.17 -22.48
C LYS A 157 2.63 -34.93 -23.27
N GLU A 158 3.57 -34.23 -23.90
CA GLU A 158 4.63 -34.85 -24.69
C GLU A 158 5.50 -35.79 -23.84
N GLN A 159 5.93 -35.33 -22.66
CA GLN A 159 6.75 -36.15 -21.77
C GLN A 159 5.97 -37.32 -21.18
N PHE A 160 4.69 -37.12 -20.86
CA PHE A 160 3.82 -38.16 -20.33
C PHE A 160 3.55 -39.25 -21.38
N ASP A 161 3.18 -38.87 -22.60
CA ASP A 161 2.97 -39.80 -23.71
C ASP A 161 4.25 -40.60 -24.01
N ALA A 162 5.41 -39.94 -24.01
CA ALA A 162 6.69 -40.61 -24.21
C ALA A 162 7.00 -41.63 -23.09
N ALA A 163 6.75 -41.27 -21.83
CA ALA A 163 6.95 -42.16 -20.69
C ALA A 163 5.98 -43.35 -20.71
N VAL A 164 4.70 -43.12 -21.00
CA VAL A 164 3.69 -44.18 -21.13
C VAL A 164 4.05 -45.12 -22.28
N GLN A 165 4.45 -44.58 -23.44
CA GLN A 165 4.89 -45.40 -24.56
C GLN A 165 6.14 -46.24 -24.23
N ALA A 166 7.11 -45.66 -23.51
CA ALA A 166 8.30 -46.39 -23.07
C ALA A 166 7.92 -47.54 -22.11
N GLN A 167 7.07 -47.26 -21.13
CA GLN A 167 6.58 -48.25 -20.17
C GLN A 167 5.78 -49.36 -20.86
N VAL A 168 4.88 -49.01 -21.79
CA VAL A 168 4.11 -50.00 -22.56
C VAL A 168 5.04 -50.86 -23.41
N LYS A 169 6.07 -50.28 -24.05
CA LYS A 169 7.09 -51.05 -24.79
C LYS A 169 7.87 -51.99 -23.89
N GLU A 170 8.19 -51.58 -22.67
CA GLU A 170 8.87 -52.43 -21.69
C GLU A 170 7.98 -53.57 -21.20
N VAL A 171 6.73 -53.28 -20.82
CA VAL A 171 5.76 -54.29 -20.36
C VAL A 171 5.35 -55.24 -21.48
N THR A 172 5.22 -54.72 -22.71
CA THR A 172 4.86 -55.51 -23.91
C THR A 172 6.08 -56.16 -24.56
N ARG A 173 7.30 -55.98 -24.02
CA ARG A 173 8.38 -56.94 -24.29
C ARG A 173 8.01 -58.26 -23.64
N GLN A 174 7.18 -59.02 -24.36
CA GLN A 174 7.09 -60.45 -24.19
C GLN A 174 8.53 -60.96 -24.24
N GLY A 175 8.97 -61.62 -23.16
CA GLY A 175 10.33 -62.12 -23.03
C GLY A 175 10.72 -62.76 -24.35
N THR A 176 11.89 -62.34 -24.88
CA THR A 176 12.40 -62.78 -26.18
C THR A 176 12.06 -64.26 -26.29
N PRO A 177 11.23 -64.71 -27.27
CA PRO A 177 10.93 -66.12 -27.38
C PRO A 177 12.29 -66.77 -27.37
N ALA A 178 12.51 -67.67 -26.40
CA ALA A 178 13.77 -68.37 -26.29
C ALA A 178 14.11 -68.75 -27.71
N SER A 179 15.30 -68.37 -28.17
CA SER A 179 15.82 -68.91 -29.40
C SER A 179 15.97 -70.41 -29.13
N ASN A 180 14.84 -71.11 -29.23
CA ASN A 180 14.74 -72.41 -29.79
C ASN A 180 15.23 -72.16 -31.21
N SER A 181 16.55 -72.03 -31.37
CA SER A 181 17.32 -73.05 -32.06
C SER A 181 16.39 -74.23 -32.30
N SER A 182 15.59 -74.10 -33.35
CA SER A 182 14.98 -75.20 -34.02
C SER A 182 16.17 -75.95 -34.59
N SER A 183 16.86 -76.67 -33.70
CA SER A 183 17.58 -77.85 -34.06
C SER A 183 16.51 -78.72 -34.65
N PHE A 184 16.33 -78.58 -35.97
CA PHE A 184 15.54 -79.48 -36.79
C PHE A 184 16.29 -80.82 -36.80
N THR A 185 16.39 -81.48 -35.65
CA THR A 185 16.67 -82.91 -35.56
C THR A 185 15.38 -83.58 -35.96
N ASN A 186 15.15 -83.61 -37.27
CA ASN A 186 14.07 -84.33 -37.90
C ASN A 186 14.32 -85.83 -37.66
N LYS A 187 13.89 -86.34 -36.50
CA LYS A 187 13.84 -87.77 -36.21
C LYS A 187 12.61 -88.35 -36.91
N SER A 188 12.56 -88.23 -38.24
CA SER A 188 11.62 -88.97 -39.06
C SER A 188 12.14 -90.40 -39.18
N LYS A 189 11.67 -91.27 -38.28
CA LYS A 189 11.53 -92.69 -38.57
C LYS A 189 10.54 -92.78 -39.74
N GLY A 190 10.99 -93.05 -40.95
CA GLY A 190 10.06 -93.48 -42.01
C GLY A 190 10.33 -93.11 -43.46
N SER A 191 11.47 -92.51 -43.83
CA SER A 191 11.77 -92.33 -45.25
C SER A 191 13.27 -92.36 -45.50
N ASN A 192 13.70 -93.24 -46.41
CA ASN A 192 15.09 -93.42 -46.83
C ASN A 192 15.79 -92.07 -47.02
N SER A 193 16.99 -91.97 -46.44
CA SER A 193 17.80 -90.75 -46.47
C SER A 193 18.00 -90.26 -47.91
N ILE A 194 18.00 -88.95 -48.14
CA ILE A 194 18.35 -88.33 -49.44
C ILE A 194 19.68 -88.87 -49.98
N GLN A 195 20.63 -89.22 -49.09
CA GLN A 195 21.91 -89.83 -49.46
C GLN A 195 21.75 -91.26 -50.01
N GLU A 196 20.74 -91.99 -49.54
CA GLU A 196 20.43 -93.35 -49.98
C GLU A 196 19.71 -93.33 -51.34
N MET A 197 18.82 -92.36 -51.55
CA MET A 197 18.20 -92.11 -52.86
C MET A 197 19.23 -91.70 -53.92
N ALA A 198 20.19 -90.85 -53.55
CA ALA A 198 21.27 -90.43 -54.45
C ALA A 198 22.23 -91.58 -54.83
N ARG A 199 22.45 -92.54 -53.92
CA ARG A 199 23.24 -93.76 -54.22
C ARG A 199 22.50 -94.70 -55.17
N ASN A 200 21.19 -94.89 -54.97
CA ASN A 200 20.38 -95.74 -55.85
C ASN A 200 20.15 -95.11 -57.24
N ALA A 201 20.08 -93.79 -57.34
CA ALA A 201 19.92 -93.07 -58.60
C ALA A 201 21.24 -92.89 -59.39
N ARG A 202 22.39 -93.32 -58.86
CA ARG A 202 23.68 -93.24 -59.55
C ARG A 202 23.85 -94.42 -60.50
N ILE A 203 23.59 -94.18 -61.79
CA ILE A 203 23.63 -95.19 -62.87
C ILE A 203 25.07 -95.56 -63.31
N ILE A 204 26.10 -95.02 -62.66
CA ILE A 204 27.51 -95.27 -63.02
C ILE A 204 28.27 -95.73 -61.79
N LYS A 205 28.77 -96.96 -61.85
CA LYS A 205 29.56 -97.64 -60.81
C LYS A 205 31.04 -97.33 -60.97
#